data_AF-A0A661J537-F1
#
_entry.id   AF-A0A661J537-F1
#
_cell.length_a   1.000
_cell.length_b   1.000
_cell.length_c   1.000
_cell.angle_alpha   90.00
_cell.angle_beta   90.00
_cell.angle_gamma   90.00
#
_symmetry.space_group_name_H-M   'P 1'
#
loop_
_entity.id
_entity.type
_entity.pdbx_description
1 polymer ?
#
loop_
_entity_poly.entity_id
_entity_poly.type
_entity_poly.pdbx_seq_one_letter_code
_entity_poly.pdbx_strand_id
1 'polypeptide(L)'
;MERSKNIELSVAPKGGAALKKIGPGIVWAALAIGGGELVLIPRVGTVYGMIFLWMPLLAIALKYFMLNEIGRWSIATGSTIYDGLALLPGPKKWLSWILLFVALYLGAVHIGGLVAMVGIITYHLVPIFSPFVWSVLMMISYIVLTWTKSYNVFEKVMFVMVAILSISTIIIGLKFFPPFSELLKGFTFHIPSKTPDWAFTKYHIS
;
A
#
# COMPACT_ATOMS: atom_id res chain seq x y z
N MET A 1 -11.90 30.59 17.93
CA MET A 1 -11.54 29.46 18.82
C MET A 1 -12.84 28.92 19.40
N GLU A 2 -13.55 28.11 18.63
CA GLU A 2 -14.82 27.51 19.03
C GLU A 2 -14.50 26.19 19.74
N ARG A 3 -14.58 26.20 21.06
CA ARG A 3 -14.19 25.10 21.94
C ARG A 3 -15.24 23.99 21.84
N SER A 4 -14.80 22.81 21.36
CA SER A 4 -15.27 21.48 21.79
C SER A 4 -16.78 21.30 21.97
N LYS A 5 -17.49 20.89 20.90
CA LYS A 5 -18.69 20.06 21.08
C LYS A 5 -18.27 18.85 21.94
N ASN A 6 -18.96 18.61 23.06
CA ASN A 6 -18.76 17.43 23.89
C ASN A 6 -18.93 16.16 23.04
N ILE A 7 -17.83 15.61 22.54
CA ILE A 7 -17.84 14.31 21.89
C ILE A 7 -17.87 13.30 23.03
N GLU A 8 -19.06 12.77 23.35
CA GLU A 8 -19.17 11.59 24.20
C GLU A 8 -18.39 10.46 23.52
N LEU A 9 -17.20 10.16 24.06
CA LEU A 9 -16.37 9.08 23.57
C LEU A 9 -17.12 7.77 23.81
N SER A 10 -17.55 7.13 22.72
CA SER A 10 -18.15 5.80 22.76
C SER A 10 -17.28 4.87 23.59
N VAL A 11 -17.90 4.16 24.55
CA VAL A 11 -17.21 3.18 25.40
C VAL A 11 -16.51 2.15 24.52
N ALA A 12 -15.23 1.88 24.81
CA ALA A 12 -14.44 0.92 24.04
C ALA A 12 -15.15 -0.45 24.04
N PRO A 13 -15.41 -1.05 22.87
CA PRO A 13 -16.12 -2.32 22.79
C PRO A 13 -15.26 -3.43 23.42
N LYS A 14 -15.84 -4.15 24.38
CA LYS A 14 -15.18 -5.28 25.05
C LYS A 14 -15.58 -6.61 24.39
N GLY A 15 -14.65 -7.56 24.34
CA GLY A 15 -14.89 -8.90 23.82
C GLY A 15 -15.20 -8.95 22.32
N GLY A 16 -16.16 -9.80 21.92
CA GLY A 16 -16.52 -10.03 20.51
C GLY A 16 -17.01 -8.80 19.74
N ALA A 17 -17.45 -7.75 20.43
CA ALA A 17 -17.83 -6.48 19.81
C ALA A 17 -16.62 -5.72 19.22
N ALA A 18 -15.40 -5.97 19.73
CA ALA A 18 -14.18 -5.39 19.17
C ALA A 18 -13.90 -5.92 17.75
N LEU A 19 -14.13 -7.21 17.51
CA LEU A 19 -13.95 -7.84 16.19
C LEU A 19 -14.82 -7.19 15.10
N LYS A 20 -16.04 -6.76 15.44
CA LYS A 20 -16.92 -6.03 14.49
C LYS A 20 -16.38 -4.66 14.09
N LYS A 21 -15.54 -4.03 14.91
CA LYS A 21 -14.91 -2.74 14.60
C LYS A 21 -13.64 -2.87 13.74
N ILE A 22 -13.07 -4.07 13.64
CA ILE A 22 -11.88 -4.35 12.81
C ILE A 22 -12.24 -4.46 11.32
N GLY A 23 -13.49 -4.82 10.99
CA GLY A 23 -13.97 -5.02 9.62
C GLY A 23 -13.60 -3.91 8.62
N PRO A 24 -13.90 -2.64 8.89
CA PRO A 24 -13.52 -1.54 8.01
C PRO A 24 -11.99 -1.42 7.80
N GLY A 25 -11.20 -1.74 8.83
CA GLY A 25 -9.74 -1.72 8.76
C GLY A 25 -9.16 -2.84 7.89
N ILE A 26 -9.77 -4.03 7.93
CA ILE A 26 -9.38 -5.15 7.05
C ILE A 26 -9.68 -4.82 5.59
N VAL A 27 -10.85 -4.22 5.31
CA VAL A 27 -11.20 -3.79 3.94
C VAL A 27 -10.21 -2.74 3.44
N TRP A 28 -9.88 -1.75 4.29
CA TRP A 28 -8.85 -0.75 3.98
C TRP A 28 -7.47 -1.36 3.73
N ALA A 29 -7.06 -2.34 4.54
CA ALA A 29 -5.80 -3.04 4.38
C ALA A 29 -5.77 -3.85 3.07
N ALA A 30 -6.89 -4.51 2.71
CA ALA A 30 -7.01 -5.26 1.47
C ALA A 30 -6.95 -4.34 0.23
N LEU A 31 -7.54 -3.14 0.30
CA LEU A 31 -7.45 -2.14 -0.77
C LEU A 31 -6.04 -1.55 -0.95
N ALA A 32 -5.23 -1.54 0.12
CA ALA A 32 -3.84 -1.10 0.04
C ALA A 32 -2.93 -2.12 -0.69
N ILE A 33 -3.39 -3.34 -0.93
CA ILE A 33 -2.67 -4.39 -1.65
C ILE A 33 -3.04 -4.26 -3.14
N GLY A 34 -2.11 -3.79 -3.96
CA GLY A 34 -2.38 -3.53 -5.38
C GLY A 34 -1.46 -2.54 -6.06
N GLY A 35 -0.61 -1.86 -5.28
CA GLY A 35 0.39 -0.93 -5.78
C GLY A 35 1.58 -1.58 -6.52
N GLY A 36 2.64 -0.79 -6.69
CA GLY A 36 3.91 -1.27 -7.26
C GLY A 36 4.60 -2.35 -6.42
N GLU A 37 4.16 -2.58 -5.19
CA GLU A 37 4.63 -3.64 -4.31
C GLU A 37 4.46 -5.04 -4.92
N LEU A 38 3.42 -5.26 -5.74
CA LEU A 38 3.18 -6.54 -6.40
C LEU A 38 4.28 -6.93 -7.40
N VAL A 39 5.05 -5.96 -7.89
CA VAL A 39 6.20 -6.21 -8.78
C VAL A 39 7.50 -6.09 -8.02
N LEU A 40 7.62 -5.11 -7.12
CA LEU A 40 8.85 -4.88 -6.37
C LEU A 40 9.15 -5.98 -5.35
N ILE A 41 8.15 -6.46 -4.60
CA ILE A 41 8.36 -7.47 -3.55
C ILE A 41 8.79 -8.81 -4.17
N PRO A 42 8.12 -9.35 -5.21
CA PRO A 42 8.60 -10.55 -5.87
C PRO A 42 9.97 -10.36 -6.50
N ARG A 43 10.26 -9.20 -7.09
CA ARG A 43 11.59 -8.90 -7.64
C ARG A 43 12.67 -9.00 -6.55
N VAL A 44 12.47 -8.34 -5.41
CA VAL A 44 13.40 -8.44 -4.27
C VAL A 44 13.52 -9.88 -3.78
N GLY A 45 12.41 -10.61 -3.67
CA GLY A 45 12.41 -12.02 -3.28
C GLY A 45 13.15 -12.92 -4.26
N THR A 46 13.07 -12.68 -5.57
CA THR A 46 13.81 -13.46 -6.58
C THR A 46 15.30 -13.17 -6.57
N VAL A 47 15.70 -11.92 -6.30
CA VAL A 47 17.11 -11.51 -6.31
C VAL A 47 17.81 -11.92 -5.01
N TYR A 48 17.17 -11.70 -3.86
CA TYR A 48 17.80 -11.82 -2.55
C TYR A 48 17.25 -12.96 -1.69
N GLY A 49 16.28 -13.72 -2.21
CA GLY A 49 15.66 -14.82 -1.49
C GLY A 49 14.94 -14.35 -0.22
N MET A 50 15.01 -15.19 0.81
CA MET A 50 14.32 -14.97 2.09
C MET A 50 15.06 -14.02 3.05
N ILE A 51 16.28 -13.55 2.70
CA ILE A 51 17.12 -12.74 3.60
C ILE A 51 16.40 -11.46 4.06
N PHE A 52 15.55 -10.87 3.21
CA PHE A 52 14.84 -9.63 3.52
C PHE A 52 13.50 -9.81 4.24
N LEU A 53 13.17 -11.00 4.77
CA LEU A 53 11.92 -11.21 5.53
C LEU A 53 11.79 -10.31 6.76
N TRP A 54 12.91 -9.89 7.37
CA TRP A 54 12.90 -8.94 8.49
C TRP A 54 12.42 -7.53 8.11
N MET A 55 12.60 -7.11 6.84
CA MET A 55 12.25 -5.75 6.40
C MET A 55 10.73 -5.47 6.43
N PRO A 56 9.85 -6.32 5.86
CA PRO A 56 8.41 -6.17 6.00
C PRO A 56 7.94 -6.14 7.46
N LEU A 57 8.52 -6.96 8.33
CA LEU A 57 8.16 -7.01 9.75
C LEU A 57 8.51 -5.70 10.46
N LEU A 58 9.71 -5.17 10.21
CA LEU A 58 10.11 -3.86 10.72
C LEU A 58 9.20 -2.75 10.18
N ALA A 59 8.88 -2.78 8.88
CA ALA A 59 7.99 -1.80 8.27
C ALA A 59 6.58 -1.84 8.88
N ILE A 60 6.04 -3.03 9.15
CA ILE A 60 4.74 -3.21 9.81
C ILE A 60 4.80 -2.68 11.25
N ALA A 61 5.85 -3.00 12.00
CA ALA A 61 6.03 -2.51 13.38
C ALA A 61 6.09 -0.98 13.42
N LEU A 62 6.92 -0.36 12.59
CA LEU A 62 7.03 1.10 12.50
C LEU A 62 5.71 1.75 12.09
N LYS A 63 5.04 1.22 11.06
CA LYS A 63 3.71 1.69 10.63
C LYS A 63 2.70 1.61 11.77
N TYR A 64 2.69 0.51 12.52
CA TYR A 64 1.79 0.35 13.67
C TYR A 64 2.00 1.45 14.70
N PHE A 65 3.25 1.70 15.12
CA PHE A 65 3.54 2.77 16.10
C PHE A 65 3.13 4.16 15.57
N MET A 66 3.45 4.46 14.31
CA MET A 66 3.08 5.74 13.69
C MET A 66 1.55 5.93 13.64
N LEU A 67 0.80 4.93 13.14
CA LEU A 67 -0.65 5.04 13.04
C LEU A 67 -1.33 5.08 14.41
N ASN A 68 -0.81 4.35 15.40
CA ASN A 68 -1.34 4.38 16.76
C ASN A 68 -1.18 5.77 17.40
N GLU A 69 -0.03 6.43 17.19
CA GLU A 69 0.23 7.76 17.72
C GLU A 69 -0.62 8.84 17.02
N ILE A 70 -0.75 8.76 15.69
CA ILE A 70 -1.62 9.63 14.90
C ILE A 70 -3.08 9.47 15.32
N GLY A 71 -3.51 8.22 15.54
CA GLY A 71 -4.85 7.90 16.02
C GLY A 71 -5.10 8.48 17.42
N ARG A 72 -4.16 8.30 18.33
CA ARG A 72 -4.23 8.83 19.70
C ARG A 72 -4.31 10.36 19.71
N TRP A 73 -3.51 11.04 18.89
CA TRP A 73 -3.59 12.49 18.71
C TRP A 73 -4.97 12.93 18.24
N SER A 74 -5.49 12.29 17.18
CA SER A 74 -6.76 12.66 16.57
C SER A 74 -7.94 12.49 17.53
N ILE A 75 -7.91 11.44 18.36
CA ILE A 75 -8.92 11.18 19.40
C ILE A 75 -8.80 12.19 20.56
N ALA A 76 -7.59 12.49 21.02
CA ALA A 76 -7.37 13.35 22.18
C ALA A 76 -7.65 14.83 21.89
N THR A 77 -7.28 15.32 20.71
CA THR A 77 -7.41 16.74 20.35
C THR A 77 -8.70 17.02 19.56
N GLY A 78 -9.33 16.01 18.99
CA GLY A 78 -10.48 16.18 18.09
C GLY A 78 -10.14 16.93 16.79
N SER A 79 -8.85 17.05 16.48
CA SER A 79 -8.30 17.75 15.31
C SER A 79 -7.52 16.78 14.43
N THR A 80 -7.33 17.11 13.16
CA THR A 80 -6.55 16.26 12.25
C THR A 80 -5.06 16.36 12.57
N ILE A 81 -4.27 15.36 12.16
CA ILE A 81 -2.81 15.43 12.26
C ILE A 81 -2.24 16.65 11.52
N TYR A 82 -2.88 17.09 10.43
CA TYR A 82 -2.48 18.27 9.68
C TYR A 82 -2.65 19.57 10.47
N ASP A 83 -3.68 19.64 11.32
CA ASP A 83 -3.88 20.76 12.24
C ASP A 83 -2.82 20.75 13.35
N GLY A 84 -2.47 19.56 13.86
CA GLY A 84 -1.38 19.41 14.81
C GLY A 84 -0.03 19.85 14.24
N LEU A 85 0.26 19.50 12.99
CA LEU A 85 1.48 19.91 12.28
C LEU A 85 1.54 21.42 12.01
N ALA A 86 0.39 22.09 11.92
CA ALA A 86 0.32 23.54 11.78
C ALA A 86 0.68 24.29 13.08
N LEU A 87 0.73 23.61 14.23
CA LEU A 87 1.14 24.18 15.51
C LEU A 87 2.68 24.21 15.70
N LEU A 88 3.43 23.56 14.81
CA LEU A 88 4.89 23.53 14.90
C LEU A 88 5.50 24.92 14.65
N PRO A 89 6.57 25.28 15.38
CA PRO A 89 7.20 26.59 15.26
C PRO A 89 7.75 26.79 13.85
N GLY A 90 7.36 27.90 13.20
CA GLY A 90 7.77 28.24 11.84
C GLY A 90 6.81 29.23 11.15
N PRO A 91 7.01 29.50 9.85
CA PRO A 91 6.07 30.30 9.05
C PRO A 91 4.68 29.65 9.06
N LYS A 92 3.60 30.45 9.09
CA LYS A 92 2.23 29.92 9.24
C LYS A 92 1.96 28.77 8.26
N LYS A 93 1.72 27.56 8.81
CA LYS A 93 1.35 26.33 8.07
C LYS A 93 2.38 25.85 7.04
N TRP A 94 3.65 26.25 7.15
CA TRP A 94 4.70 25.89 6.17
C TRP A 94 4.79 24.37 5.95
N LEU A 95 4.77 23.59 7.04
CA LEU A 95 4.88 22.14 6.98
C LEU A 95 3.65 21.49 6.35
N SER A 96 2.45 22.00 6.65
CA SER A 96 1.21 21.54 6.03
C SER A 96 1.23 21.76 4.51
N TRP A 97 1.76 22.90 4.05
CA TRP A 97 1.92 23.18 2.62
C TRP A 97 2.93 22.24 1.97
N ILE A 98 4.10 22.03 2.58
CA ILE A 98 5.09 21.08 2.07
C ILE A 98 4.48 19.68 1.95
N LEU A 99 3.82 19.21 3.00
CA LEU A 99 3.19 17.88 2.99
C LEU A 99 2.09 17.77 1.94
N LEU A 100 1.31 18.83 1.72
CA LEU A 100 0.32 18.87 0.65
C LEU A 100 0.98 18.73 -0.72
N PHE A 101 2.04 19.51 -1.00
CA PHE A 101 2.75 19.42 -2.28
C PHE A 101 3.42 18.07 -2.48
N VAL A 102 4.05 17.53 -1.44
CA VAL A 102 4.66 16.19 -1.46
C VAL A 102 3.59 15.12 -1.70
N ALA A 103 2.44 15.20 -1.01
CA ALA A 103 1.34 14.26 -1.19
C ALA A 103 0.75 14.33 -2.61
N LEU A 104 0.57 15.53 -3.16
CA LEU A 104 0.10 15.71 -4.54
C LEU A 104 1.10 15.16 -5.56
N TYR A 105 2.38 15.47 -5.38
CA TYR A 105 3.43 15.01 -6.29
C TYR A 105 3.60 13.48 -6.23
N LEU A 106 3.78 12.92 -5.04
CA LEU A 106 3.91 11.47 -4.86
C LEU A 106 2.64 10.72 -5.26
N GLY A 107 1.47 11.29 -4.99
CA GLY A 107 0.19 10.74 -5.44
C GLY A 107 0.08 10.70 -6.96
N ALA A 108 0.46 11.76 -7.65
CA ALA A 108 0.48 11.81 -9.11
C ALA A 108 1.47 10.79 -9.71
N VAL A 109 2.69 10.69 -9.15
CA VAL A 109 3.69 9.70 -9.56
C VAL A 109 3.19 8.27 -9.32
N HIS A 110 2.54 8.02 -8.18
CA HIS A 110 2.00 6.71 -7.84
C HIS A 110 0.89 6.28 -8.82
N ILE A 111 -0.09 7.15 -9.08
CA ILE A 111 -1.18 6.89 -10.02
C ILE A 111 -0.63 6.69 -11.44
N GLY A 112 0.32 7.54 -11.88
CA GLY A 112 0.97 7.41 -13.17
C GLY A 112 1.72 6.08 -13.32
N GLY A 113 2.41 5.64 -12.27
CA GLY A 113 3.08 4.34 -12.20
C GLY A 113 2.10 3.18 -12.36
N LEU A 114 0.98 3.21 -11.65
CA LEU A 114 -0.07 2.18 -11.75
C LEU A 114 -0.65 2.09 -13.17
N VAL A 115 -0.99 3.23 -13.77
CA VAL A 115 -1.55 3.28 -15.13
C VAL A 115 -0.55 2.71 -16.15
N ALA A 116 0.73 3.06 -16.04
CA ALA A 116 1.79 2.53 -16.90
C ALA A 116 1.95 1.01 -16.73
N MET A 117 1.92 0.50 -15.50
CA MET A 117 2.03 -0.93 -15.22
C MET A 117 0.87 -1.72 -15.82
N VAL A 118 -0.37 -1.25 -15.64
CA VAL A 118 -1.56 -1.88 -16.23
C VAL A 118 -1.48 -1.86 -17.77
N GLY A 119 -1.00 -0.77 -18.36
CA GLY A 119 -0.81 -0.69 -19.81
C GLY A 119 0.21 -1.71 -20.35
N ILE A 120 1.33 -1.90 -19.66
CA ILE A 120 2.34 -2.91 -20.00
C ILE A 120 1.76 -4.33 -19.87
N ILE A 121 1.07 -4.63 -18.77
CA ILE A 121 0.44 -5.94 -18.56
C ILE A 121 -0.59 -6.21 -19.66
N THR A 122 -1.41 -5.22 -20.01
CA THR A 122 -2.44 -5.36 -21.05
C THR A 122 -1.80 -5.58 -22.42
N TYR A 123 -0.69 -4.90 -22.73
CA TYR A 123 0.07 -5.15 -23.95
C TYR A 123 0.55 -6.60 -24.06
N HIS A 124 1.02 -7.20 -22.96
CA HIS A 124 1.42 -8.60 -22.95
C HIS A 124 0.25 -9.58 -23.15
N LEU A 125 -0.98 -9.20 -22.78
CA LEU A 125 -2.17 -10.00 -23.02
C LEU A 125 -2.71 -9.83 -24.44
N VAL A 126 -2.71 -8.59 -24.95
CA VAL A 126 -3.27 -8.22 -26.24
C VAL A 126 -2.28 -7.29 -26.96
N PRO A 127 -1.35 -7.84 -27.76
CA PRO A 127 -0.26 -7.08 -28.38
C PRO A 127 -0.72 -6.39 -29.68
N ILE A 128 -1.80 -5.60 -29.61
CA ILE A 128 -2.36 -4.86 -30.76
C ILE A 128 -1.84 -3.43 -30.81
N PHE A 129 -1.78 -2.75 -29.66
CA PHE A 129 -1.33 -1.35 -29.55
C PHE A 129 -0.06 -1.22 -28.72
N SER A 130 0.63 -0.09 -28.80
CA SER A 130 1.80 0.15 -27.94
C SER A 130 1.40 0.21 -26.45
N PRO A 131 2.32 -0.09 -25.51
CA PRO A 131 2.03 -0.02 -24.07
C PRO A 131 1.50 1.34 -23.62
N PHE A 132 1.97 2.43 -24.24
CA PHE A 132 1.50 3.78 -23.96
C PHE A 132 0.02 3.95 -24.33
N VAL A 133 -0.39 3.49 -25.51
CA VAL A 133 -1.79 3.57 -25.95
C VAL A 133 -2.69 2.73 -25.03
N TRP A 134 -2.26 1.53 -24.65
CA TRP A 134 -2.97 0.71 -23.67
C TRP A 134 -3.13 1.39 -22.31
N SER A 135 -2.09 2.08 -21.84
CA SER A 135 -2.12 2.84 -20.58
C SER A 135 -3.20 3.94 -20.64
N VAL A 136 -3.24 4.70 -21.73
CA VAL A 136 -4.24 5.77 -21.94
C VAL A 136 -5.65 5.19 -22.05
N LEU A 137 -5.84 4.11 -22.80
CA LEU A 137 -7.14 3.44 -22.94
C LEU A 137 -7.69 2.95 -21.59
N MET A 138 -6.83 2.34 -20.76
CA MET A 138 -7.21 1.87 -19.43
C MET A 138 -7.51 3.01 -18.45
N MET A 139 -6.79 4.12 -18.56
CA MET A 139 -7.09 5.32 -17.78
C MET A 139 -8.46 5.90 -18.14
N ILE A 140 -8.75 6.03 -19.44
CA ILE A 140 -10.04 6.55 -19.92
C ILE A 140 -11.18 5.61 -19.51
N SER A 141 -11.02 4.30 -19.64
CA SER A 141 -12.05 3.33 -19.26
C SER A 141 -12.39 3.42 -17.76
N TYR A 142 -11.38 3.60 -16.90
CA TYR A 142 -11.58 3.82 -15.47
C TYR A 142 -12.34 5.12 -15.17
N ILE A 143 -12.00 6.23 -15.84
CA ILE A 143 -12.72 7.50 -15.69
C ILE A 143 -14.19 7.37 -16.12
N VAL A 144 -14.46 6.68 -17.23
CA VAL A 144 -15.84 6.44 -17.70
C VAL A 144 -16.62 5.57 -16.73
N LEU A 145 -15.99 4.52 -16.19
CA LEU A 145 -16.63 3.61 -15.25
C LEU A 145 -16.98 4.31 -13.93
N THR A 146 -16.10 5.19 -13.43
CA THR A 146 -16.36 5.97 -12.20
C THR A 146 -17.42 7.05 -12.39
N TRP A 147 -17.61 7.59 -13.59
CA TRP A 147 -18.71 8.53 -13.88
C TRP A 147 -20.07 7.82 -13.86
N THR A 148 -20.10 6.55 -14.25
CA THR A 148 -21.32 5.75 -14.19
C THR A 148 -21.65 5.53 -12.70
N LYS A 149 -22.72 6.13 -12.17
CA LYS A 149 -23.13 6.14 -10.74
C LYS A 149 -23.39 4.74 -10.11
N SER A 150 -22.94 3.66 -10.73
CA SER A 150 -23.09 2.29 -10.27
C SER A 150 -21.92 1.88 -9.36
N TYR A 151 -21.90 2.46 -8.16
CA TYR A 151 -20.90 2.11 -7.13
C TYR A 151 -20.92 0.61 -6.78
N ASN A 152 -22.11 -0.01 -6.79
CA ASN A 152 -22.27 -1.43 -6.48
C ASN A 152 -21.59 -2.37 -7.48
N VAL A 153 -21.52 -2.01 -8.77
CA VAL A 153 -20.81 -2.84 -9.77
C VAL A 153 -19.31 -2.69 -9.60
N PHE A 154 -18.84 -1.46 -9.40
CA PHE A 154 -17.43 -1.17 -9.16
C PHE A 154 -16.89 -1.90 -7.93
N GLU A 155 -17.60 -1.82 -6.80
CA GLU A 155 -17.22 -2.49 -5.56
C GLU A 155 -17.12 -4.00 -5.73
N LYS A 156 -18.10 -4.63 -6.41
CA LYS A 156 -18.07 -6.07 -6.69
C LYS A 156 -16.87 -6.48 -7.55
N VAL A 157 -16.57 -5.72 -8.60
CA VAL A 157 -15.42 -6.02 -9.48
C VAL A 157 -14.12 -5.93 -8.71
N MET A 158 -13.90 -4.86 -7.94
CA MET A 158 -12.70 -4.71 -7.11
C MET A 158 -12.57 -5.84 -6.09
N PHE A 159 -13.66 -6.18 -5.41
CA PHE A 159 -13.67 -7.26 -4.43
C PHE A 159 -13.26 -8.60 -5.06
N VAL A 160 -13.80 -8.93 -6.24
CA VAL A 160 -13.44 -10.15 -6.98
C VAL A 160 -11.96 -10.15 -7.37
N MET A 161 -11.44 -9.03 -7.88
CA MET A 161 -10.02 -8.95 -8.27
C MET A 161 -9.08 -9.12 -7.06
N VAL A 162 -9.38 -8.46 -5.94
CA VAL A 162 -8.60 -8.59 -4.69
C VAL A 162 -8.68 -10.01 -4.15
N ALA A 163 -9.85 -10.65 -4.22
CA ALA A 163 -10.02 -12.04 -3.79
C ALA A 163 -9.18 -13.00 -4.64
N ILE A 164 -9.23 -12.85 -5.97
CA ILE A 164 -8.40 -13.65 -6.90
C ILE A 164 -6.92 -13.47 -6.59
N LEU A 165 -6.46 -12.22 -6.44
CA LEU A 165 -5.07 -11.92 -6.12
C LEU A 165 -4.65 -12.59 -4.81
N SER A 166 -5.42 -12.37 -3.74
CA SER A 166 -5.14 -12.92 -2.41
C SER A 166 -5.08 -14.44 -2.41
N ILE A 167 -6.06 -15.10 -3.03
CA ILE A 167 -6.11 -16.56 -3.13
C ILE A 167 -4.92 -17.09 -3.94
N SER A 168 -4.60 -16.46 -5.07
CA SER A 168 -3.47 -16.86 -5.91
C SER A 168 -2.13 -16.76 -5.16
N THR A 169 -1.92 -15.68 -4.39
CA THR A 169 -0.72 -15.51 -3.57
C THR A 169 -0.61 -16.58 -2.49
N ILE A 170 -1.71 -16.93 -1.83
CA ILE A 170 -1.73 -18.00 -0.81
C ILE A 170 -1.36 -19.35 -1.46
N ILE A 171 -1.95 -19.68 -2.61
CA ILE A 171 -1.67 -20.93 -3.31
C ILE A 171 -0.18 -21.03 -3.70
N ILE A 172 0.37 -19.96 -4.27
CA ILE A 172 1.79 -19.89 -4.65
C ILE A 172 2.68 -20.02 -3.42
N GLY A 173 2.36 -19.31 -2.34
CA GLY A 173 3.12 -19.36 -1.08
C GLY A 173 3.13 -20.75 -0.44
N LEU A 174 2.03 -21.49 -0.51
CA LEU A 174 1.95 -22.86 -0.01
C LEU A 174 2.71 -23.84 -0.90
N LYS A 175 2.64 -23.68 -2.23
CA LYS A 175 3.30 -24.59 -3.18
C LYS A 175 4.83 -24.42 -3.17
N PHE A 176 5.32 -23.21 -3.01
CA PHE A 176 6.75 -22.86 -3.03
C PHE A 176 7.27 -22.50 -1.64
N PHE A 177 6.76 -23.15 -0.60
CA PHE A 177 7.16 -22.85 0.77
C PHE A 177 8.64 -23.22 0.99
N PRO A 178 9.49 -22.28 1.44
CA PRO A 178 10.91 -22.55 1.65
C PRO A 178 11.14 -23.48 2.84
N PRO A 179 12.28 -24.19 2.89
CA PRO A 179 12.66 -24.94 4.08
C PRO A 179 12.82 -24.01 5.28
N PHE A 180 12.41 -24.49 6.46
CA PHE A 180 12.37 -23.68 7.69
C PHE A 180 13.72 -23.06 8.07
N SER A 181 14.82 -23.72 7.70
CA SER A 181 16.18 -23.20 7.90
C SER A 181 16.46 -21.92 7.11
N GLU A 182 15.95 -21.79 5.88
CA GLU A 182 16.08 -20.56 5.09
C GLU A 182 15.15 -19.47 5.58
N LEU A 183 13.96 -19.85 6.06
CA LEU A 183 13.03 -18.92 6.68
C LEU A 183 13.65 -18.26 7.90
N LEU A 184 14.31 -19.03 8.77
CA LEU A 184 15.04 -18.51 9.94
C LEU A 184 16.20 -17.57 9.55
N LYS A 185 16.92 -17.88 8.48
CA LYS A 185 17.95 -16.96 7.95
C LYS A 185 17.36 -15.61 7.55
N GLY A 186 16.10 -15.58 7.09
CA GLY A 186 15.39 -14.36 6.76
C GLY A 186 15.09 -13.42 7.93
N PHE A 187 15.15 -13.93 9.17
CA PHE A 187 15.04 -13.12 10.37
C PHE A 187 16.39 -12.62 10.88
N THR A 188 17.50 -13.07 10.29
CA THR A 188 18.81 -12.49 10.61
C THR A 188 18.88 -11.12 9.95
N PHE A 189 19.15 -10.08 10.75
CA PHE A 189 19.29 -8.68 10.29
C PHE A 189 20.61 -8.52 9.51
N HIS A 190 20.74 -9.25 8.42
CA HIS A 190 21.89 -9.25 7.54
C HIS A 190 21.52 -8.53 6.25
N ILE A 191 22.32 -7.54 5.89
CA ILE A 191 22.20 -6.81 4.63
C ILE A 191 23.28 -7.37 3.70
N PRO A 192 22.91 -8.02 2.57
CA PRO A 192 23.87 -8.50 1.60
C PRO A 192 24.71 -7.33 1.07
N SER A 193 26.03 -7.47 1.10
CA SER A 193 26.97 -6.43 0.65
C SER A 193 27.14 -6.35 -0.87
N LYS A 194 26.64 -7.36 -1.60
CA LYS A 194 26.67 -7.40 -3.07
C LYS A 194 25.37 -7.97 -3.62
N THR A 195 24.89 -7.38 -4.71
CA THR A 195 23.92 -8.01 -5.60
C THR A 195 24.53 -9.30 -6.16
N PRO A 196 23.76 -10.40 -6.25
CA PRO A 196 24.29 -11.63 -6.84
C PRO A 196 24.77 -11.40 -8.29
N ASP A 197 25.93 -11.95 -8.65
CA ASP A 197 26.58 -11.70 -9.95
C ASP A 197 25.69 -12.07 -11.15
N TRP A 198 24.80 -13.06 -10.98
CA TRP A 198 23.83 -13.46 -12.01
C TRP A 198 22.77 -12.38 -12.29
N ALA A 199 22.36 -11.61 -11.27
CA ALA A 199 21.37 -10.56 -11.41
C ALA A 199 21.96 -9.33 -12.10
N PHE A 200 23.23 -9.01 -11.80
CA PHE A 200 23.98 -7.95 -12.48
C PHE A 200 24.22 -8.30 -13.95
N THR A 201 24.76 -9.50 -14.21
CA THR A 201 25.15 -9.90 -15.57
C THR A 201 23.96 -10.11 -16.51
N LYS A 202 22.86 -10.69 -16.01
CA LYS A 202 21.69 -11.07 -16.85
C LYS A 202 20.61 -9.98 -16.93
N TYR A 203 20.44 -9.17 -15.89
CA TYR A 203 19.33 -8.22 -15.79
C TYR A 203 19.78 -6.78 -15.49
N HIS A 204 21.09 -6.52 -15.42
CA HIS A 204 21.69 -5.20 -15.22
C HIS A 204 21.11 -4.48 -13.99
N ILE A 205 20.80 -5.26 -12.95
CA ILE A 205 20.27 -4.77 -11.69
C ILE A 205 21.48 -4.37 -10.83
N SER A 206 21.78 -3.07 -10.82
CA SER A 206 22.78 -2.45 -9.94
C SER A 206 22.25 -2.32 -8.51
#